data_AF-A0A1H9MZG1-F1
#
_entry.id   AF-A0A1H9MZG1-F1
#
_cell.length_a   1.000
_cell.length_b   1.000
_cell.length_c   1.000
_cell.angle_alpha   90.00
_cell.angle_beta   90.00
_cell.angle_gamma   90.00
#
_symmetry.space_group_name_H-M   'P 1'
#
loop_
_entity.id
_entity.type
_entity.pdbx_description
1 polymer ?
#
loop_
_entity_poly.entity_id
_entity_poly.type
_entity_poly.pdbx_seq_one_letter_code
_entity_poly.pdbx_strand_id
1 'polypeptide(L)'
;MPARPFEHTRLASYLSKQIDAIQGMKTQRQIADEVGYDKPNMISMIKRGEARVPMDKIPLLAKSLNVDPAFLFRLAMEQHGWSIDVIGTVFGTICSKNESKVLAKIRELTDNQDPSLTPDLEQKLETVFGSPTT
;
A
#
# COMPACT_ATOMS: atom_id res chain seq x y z
N MET A 1 -2.05 -5.62 31.92
CA MET A 1 -2.66 -5.24 30.62
C MET A 1 -1.67 -5.62 29.52
N PRO A 2 -2.09 -6.13 28.35
CA PRO A 2 -1.17 -6.44 27.26
C PRO A 2 -0.45 -5.16 26.80
N ALA A 3 0.84 -5.27 26.49
CA ALA A 3 1.63 -4.16 25.98
C ALA A 3 1.10 -3.71 24.61
N ARG A 4 1.00 -2.39 24.39
CA ARG A 4 0.53 -1.78 23.14
C ARG A 4 1.64 -0.95 22.49
N PRO A 5 2.72 -1.58 22.02
CA PRO A 5 3.91 -0.85 21.54
C PRO A 5 3.64 0.03 20.32
N PHE A 6 2.54 -0.20 19.59
CA PHE A 6 2.23 0.51 18.34
C PHE A 6 1.02 1.43 18.43
N GLU A 7 0.42 1.62 19.61
CA GLU A 7 -0.80 2.43 19.80
C GLU A 7 -0.64 3.87 19.30
N HIS A 8 0.56 4.45 19.43
CA HIS A 8 0.87 5.81 19.01
C HIS A 8 1.18 5.94 17.52
N THR A 9 1.24 4.82 16.78
CA THR A 9 1.61 4.86 15.35
C THR A 9 0.46 5.36 14.49
N ARG A 10 0.79 6.10 13.44
CA ARG A 10 -0.21 6.59 12.47
C ARG A 10 -0.99 5.46 11.81
N LEU A 11 -0.33 4.31 11.58
CA LEU A 11 -0.97 3.11 11.05
C LEU A 11 -2.08 2.59 11.97
N ALA A 12 -1.81 2.42 13.28
CA ALA A 12 -2.80 1.91 14.23
C ALA A 12 -4.02 2.85 14.33
N SER A 13 -3.76 4.16 14.43
CA SER A 13 -4.83 5.18 14.44
C SER A 13 -5.66 5.17 13.14
N TYR A 14 -5.00 5.09 11.99
CA TYR A 14 -5.67 5.03 10.69
C TYR A 14 -6.53 3.77 10.55
N LEU A 15 -5.96 2.59 10.83
CA LEU A 15 -6.68 1.32 10.76
C LEU A 15 -7.85 1.27 11.73
N SER A 16 -7.72 1.81 12.95
CA SER A 16 -8.83 1.90 13.88
C SER A 16 -10.01 2.66 13.29
N LYS A 17 -9.75 3.83 12.69
CA LYS A 17 -10.81 4.64 12.05
C LYS A 17 -11.46 3.93 10.87
N GLN A 18 -10.66 3.30 10.01
CA GLN A 18 -11.18 2.60 8.82
C GLN A 18 -12.00 1.37 9.19
N ILE A 19 -11.53 0.58 10.15
CA ILE A 19 -12.26 -0.59 10.65
C ILE A 19 -13.58 -0.15 11.26
N ASP A 20 -13.59 0.92 12.07
CA ASP A 20 -14.81 1.43 12.72
C ASP A 20 -15.82 1.99 11.71
N ALA A 21 -15.34 2.66 10.66
CA ALA A 21 -16.20 3.19 9.59
C ALA A 21 -16.98 2.09 8.84
N ILE A 22 -16.46 0.85 8.79
CA ILE A 22 -17.08 -0.25 8.04
C ILE A 22 -17.75 -1.31 8.93
N GLN A 23 -17.80 -1.12 10.25
CA GLN A 23 -18.35 -2.13 11.19
C GLN A 23 -19.79 -2.56 10.89
N GLY A 24 -20.61 -1.70 10.29
CA GLY A 24 -21.98 -2.04 9.87
C GLY A 24 -22.06 -2.85 8.57
N MET A 25 -20.98 -2.90 7.79
CA MET A 25 -20.90 -3.64 6.51
C MET A 25 -20.10 -4.93 6.64
N LYS A 26 -19.03 -4.92 7.44
CA LYS A 26 -18.11 -6.05 7.59
C LYS A 26 -17.61 -6.15 9.02
N THR A 27 -17.65 -7.36 9.57
CA THR A 27 -17.13 -7.66 10.91
C THR A 27 -15.61 -7.82 10.90
N GLN A 28 -14.98 -7.60 12.05
CA GLN A 28 -13.53 -7.84 12.21
C GLN A 28 -13.14 -9.29 11.90
N ARG A 29 -14.04 -10.25 12.15
CA ARG A 29 -13.83 -11.67 11.80
C ARG A 29 -13.78 -11.86 10.28
N GLN A 30 -14.73 -11.29 9.55
CA GLN A 30 -14.73 -11.36 8.08
C GLN A 30 -13.47 -10.70 7.48
N ILE A 31 -13.03 -9.57 8.03
CA ILE A 31 -11.76 -8.94 7.63
C ILE A 31 -10.59 -9.89 7.91
N ALA A 32 -10.58 -10.57 9.07
CA ALA A 32 -9.52 -11.51 9.40
C ALA A 32 -9.46 -12.69 8.41
N ASP A 33 -10.62 -13.25 8.06
CA ASP A 33 -10.77 -14.35 7.12
C ASP A 33 -10.32 -13.94 5.70
N GLU A 34 -10.73 -12.75 5.21
CA GLU A 34 -10.33 -12.23 3.89
C GLU A 34 -8.83 -11.96 3.75
N VAL A 35 -8.17 -11.57 4.84
CA VAL A 35 -6.72 -11.31 4.88
C VAL A 35 -5.92 -12.60 5.18
N GLY A 36 -6.62 -13.69 5.51
CA GLY A 36 -6.03 -14.99 5.83
C GLY A 36 -5.28 -14.96 7.17
N TYR A 37 -5.85 -14.36 8.21
CA TYR A 37 -5.32 -14.48 9.57
C TYR A 37 -5.89 -15.74 10.24
N ASP A 38 -5.01 -16.61 10.73
CA ASP A 38 -5.42 -17.83 11.45
C ASP A 38 -6.19 -17.51 12.75
N LYS A 39 -5.82 -16.39 13.39
CA LYS A 39 -6.40 -15.94 14.65
C LYS A 39 -7.43 -14.83 14.38
N PRO A 40 -8.73 -15.04 14.71
CA PRO A 40 -9.78 -14.05 14.47
C PRO A 40 -9.58 -12.71 15.19
N ASN A 41 -8.77 -12.67 16.25
CA ASN A 41 -8.51 -11.47 17.05
C ASN A 41 -7.39 -10.59 16.48
N MET A 42 -6.72 -10.99 15.40
CA MET A 42 -5.61 -10.22 14.81
C MET A 42 -6.01 -8.79 14.44
N ILE A 43 -7.20 -8.61 13.85
CA ILE A 43 -7.72 -7.30 13.48
C ILE A 43 -7.92 -6.41 14.72
N SER A 44 -8.41 -6.99 15.83
CA SER A 44 -8.55 -6.27 17.10
C SER A 44 -7.20 -5.89 17.69
N MET A 45 -6.22 -6.78 17.65
CA MET A 45 -4.85 -6.52 18.14
C MET A 45 -4.17 -5.41 17.33
N ILE A 46 -4.28 -5.45 16.00
CA ILE A 46 -3.75 -4.42 15.10
C ILE A 46 -4.43 -3.08 15.37
N LYS A 47 -5.77 -3.08 15.52
CA LYS A 47 -6.56 -1.89 15.85
C LYS A 47 -6.09 -1.23 17.15
N ARG A 48 -5.74 -2.02 18.18
CA ARG A 48 -5.27 -1.51 19.49
C ARG A 48 -3.75 -1.22 19.52
N GLY A 49 -3.02 -1.48 18.45
CA GLY A 49 -1.56 -1.33 18.42
C GLY A 49 -0.80 -2.39 19.22
N GLU A 50 -1.42 -3.56 19.45
CA GLU A 50 -0.80 -4.72 20.10
C GLU A 50 0.02 -5.57 19.11
N ALA A 51 -0.27 -5.46 17.81
CA ALA A 51 0.43 -6.16 16.75
C ALA A 51 0.65 -5.27 15.52
N ARG A 52 1.69 -5.57 14.74
CA ARG A 52 1.90 -4.97 13.41
C ARG A 52 1.15 -5.76 12.36
N VAL A 53 0.84 -5.11 11.25
CA VAL A 53 0.40 -5.78 10.04
C VAL A 53 1.62 -6.37 9.32
N PRO A 54 1.65 -7.68 9.02
CA PRO A 54 2.68 -8.24 8.15
C PRO A 54 2.66 -7.57 6.77
N MET A 55 3.83 -7.24 6.23
CA MET A 55 3.95 -6.47 4.98
C MET A 55 3.30 -7.14 3.78
N ASP A 56 3.39 -8.47 3.71
CA ASP A 56 2.75 -9.35 2.72
C ASP A 56 1.21 -9.31 2.78
N LYS A 57 0.64 -8.99 3.94
CA LYS A 57 -0.82 -8.89 4.15
C LYS A 57 -1.39 -7.50 3.86
N ILE A 58 -0.54 -6.49 3.63
CA ILE A 58 -0.99 -5.11 3.35
C ILE A 58 -1.91 -5.03 2.12
N PRO A 59 -1.62 -5.67 0.97
CA PRO A 59 -2.50 -5.58 -0.20
C PRO A 59 -3.89 -6.17 0.06
N LEU A 60 -3.95 -7.31 0.75
CA LEU A 60 -5.21 -7.97 1.09
C LEU A 60 -6.01 -7.17 2.11
N LEU A 61 -5.34 -6.60 3.12
CA LEU A 61 -5.98 -5.74 4.11
C LEU A 61 -6.52 -4.46 3.46
N ALA A 62 -5.74 -3.83 2.58
CA ALA A 62 -6.17 -2.66 1.83
C ALA A 62 -7.43 -2.94 0.99
N LYS A 63 -7.44 -4.08 0.29
CA LYS A 63 -8.61 -4.56 -0.46
C LYS A 63 -9.81 -4.80 0.45
N SER A 64 -9.63 -5.48 1.57
CA SER A 64 -10.72 -5.79 2.52
C SER A 64 -11.34 -4.54 3.12
N LEU A 65 -10.54 -3.49 3.35
CA LEU A 65 -10.97 -2.21 3.92
C LEU A 65 -11.35 -1.17 2.85
N ASN A 66 -11.17 -1.49 1.56
CA ASN A 66 -11.35 -0.59 0.43
C ASN A 66 -10.55 0.73 0.57
N VAL A 67 -9.28 0.61 0.95
CA VAL A 67 -8.34 1.74 1.08
C VAL A 67 -7.19 1.62 0.09
N ASP A 68 -6.47 2.72 -0.12
CA ASP A 68 -5.30 2.73 -1.01
C ASP A 68 -4.15 1.88 -0.43
N PRO A 69 -3.66 0.85 -1.16
CA PRO A 69 -2.63 -0.04 -0.66
C PRO A 69 -1.26 0.63 -0.53
N ALA A 70 -0.94 1.63 -1.37
CA ALA A 70 0.36 2.32 -1.30
C ALA A 70 0.43 3.22 -0.06
N PHE A 71 -0.65 3.93 0.24
CA PHE A 71 -0.78 4.71 1.46
C PHE A 71 -0.72 3.82 2.71
N LEU A 72 -1.42 2.68 2.70
CA LEU A 72 -1.38 1.75 3.82
C LEU A 72 0.03 1.15 4.01
N PHE A 73 0.72 0.82 2.93
CA PHE A 73 2.09 0.33 2.95
C PHE A 73 3.07 1.37 3.50
N ARG A 74 2.95 2.65 3.09
CA ARG A 74 3.75 3.75 3.64
C ARG A 74 3.61 3.86 5.15
N LEU A 75 2.39 3.80 5.67
CA LEU A 75 2.13 3.85 7.12
C LEU A 75 2.71 2.63 7.84
N ALA A 76 2.68 1.45 7.21
CA ALA A 76 3.29 0.25 7.75
C ALA A 76 4.82 0.37 7.81
N MET A 77 5.46 0.91 6.78
CA MET A 77 6.92 1.11 6.77
C MET A 77 7.36 2.11 7.84
N GLU A 78 6.61 3.20 8.03
CA GLU A 78 6.84 4.16 9.11
C GLU A 78 6.77 3.46 10.48
N GLN A 79 5.78 2.60 10.71
CA GLN A 79 5.69 1.78 11.93
C GLN A 79 6.86 0.79 12.09
N HIS A 80 7.50 0.38 11.00
CA HIS A 80 8.72 -0.43 11.01
C HIS A 80 10.01 0.37 11.23
N GLY A 81 9.92 1.69 11.45
CA GLY A 81 11.07 2.55 11.73
C GLY A 81 11.76 3.09 10.48
N TRP A 82 11.15 2.93 9.30
CA TRP A 82 11.69 3.52 8.07
C TRP A 82 11.38 5.02 8.04
N SER A 83 12.36 5.84 7.67
CA SER A 83 12.16 7.28 7.52
C SER A 83 11.17 7.55 6.37
N ILE A 84 10.21 8.44 6.62
CA ILE A 84 9.25 8.90 5.62
C ILE A 84 9.95 9.55 4.43
N ASP A 85 11.09 10.19 4.65
CA ASP A 85 11.88 10.81 3.59
C ASP A 85 12.48 9.73 2.67
N VAL A 86 13.01 8.65 3.26
CA VAL A 86 13.51 7.48 2.53
C VAL A 86 12.37 6.80 1.76
N ILE A 87 11.18 6.68 2.36
CA ILE A 87 9.99 6.14 1.69
C ILE A 87 9.61 7.05 0.50
N GLY A 88 9.60 8.37 0.68
CA GLY A 88 9.33 9.31 -0.40
C GLY A 88 10.34 9.21 -1.55
N THR A 89 11.62 9.03 -1.24
CA THR A 89 12.69 8.85 -2.23
C THR A 89 12.63 7.50 -2.94
N VAL A 90 12.26 6.40 -2.24
CA VAL A 90 12.25 5.03 -2.79
C VAL A 90 10.99 4.73 -3.60
N PHE A 91 9.82 5.23 -3.20
CA PHE A 91 8.56 4.93 -3.89
C PHE A 91 8.26 5.86 -5.08
N GLY A 92 8.97 6.99 -5.21
CA GLY A 92 8.82 7.91 -6.33
C GLY A 92 7.44 8.58 -6.43
N THR A 93 7.12 9.05 -7.63
CA THR A 93 5.93 9.85 -7.95
C THR A 93 4.63 9.06 -7.78
N ILE A 94 3.62 9.67 -7.14
CA ILE A 94 2.28 9.10 -7.07
C ILE A 94 1.66 9.12 -8.47
N CYS A 95 1.57 7.95 -9.10
CA CYS A 95 0.91 7.79 -10.39
C CYS A 95 -0.62 7.83 -10.25
N SER A 96 -1.28 8.47 -11.22
CA SER A 96 -2.71 8.30 -11.47
C SER A 96 -3.04 6.84 -11.84
N LYS A 97 -4.33 6.47 -11.76
CA LYS A 97 -4.81 5.12 -12.15
C LYS A 97 -4.50 4.74 -13.60
N ASN A 98 -4.29 5.73 -14.47
CA ASN A 98 -3.98 5.48 -15.88
C ASN A 98 -2.47 5.29 -16.09
N GLU A 99 -1.64 6.15 -15.48
CA GLU A 99 -0.18 6.00 -15.49
C GLU A 99 0.25 4.68 -14.86
N SER A 100 -0.41 4.25 -13.79
CA SER A 100 -0.11 2.96 -13.15
C SER A 100 -0.38 1.76 -14.07
N LYS A 101 -1.36 1.85 -14.97
CA LYS A 101 -1.62 0.80 -15.98
C LYS A 101 -0.54 0.76 -17.05
N VAL A 102 -0.09 1.92 -17.52
CA VAL A 102 1.03 2.01 -18.49
C VAL A 102 2.29 1.41 -17.87
N LEU A 103 2.59 1.80 -16.62
CA LEU A 103 3.76 1.30 -15.89
C LEU A 103 3.66 -0.21 -15.60
N ALA A 104 2.47 -0.73 -15.29
CA ALA A 104 2.24 -2.17 -15.16
C ALA A 104 2.52 -2.91 -16.47
N LYS A 105 2.13 -2.34 -17.62
CA LYS A 105 2.40 -2.95 -18.92
C LYS A 105 3.89 -2.95 -19.26
N ILE A 106 4.60 -1.88 -18.92
CA ILE A 106 6.07 -1.83 -19.08
C ILE A 106 6.73 -2.93 -18.26
N ARG A 107 6.35 -3.09 -16.98
CA ARG A 107 6.88 -4.15 -16.11
C ARG A 107 6.59 -5.56 -16.62
N GLU A 108 5.42 -5.79 -17.22
CA GLU A 108 5.09 -7.07 -17.86
C GLU A 108 6.02 -7.35 -19.05
N LEU A 109 6.24 -6.35 -19.91
CA LEU A 109 7.11 -6.47 -21.09
C LEU A 109 8.59 -6.65 -20.73
N THR A 110 9.02 -6.16 -19.57
CA THR A 110 10.41 -6.20 -19.10
C THR A 110 10.67 -7.33 -18.12
N ASP A 111 9.70 -8.19 -17.84
CA ASP A 111 9.76 -9.21 -16.78
C ASP A 111 10.20 -8.64 -15.43
N ASN A 112 9.64 -7.48 -15.06
CA ASN A 112 9.96 -6.71 -13.86
C ASN A 112 11.43 -6.24 -13.75
N GLN A 113 12.20 -6.29 -14.84
CA GLN A 113 13.49 -5.61 -14.91
C GLN A 113 13.29 -4.09 -14.91
N ASP A 114 14.36 -3.36 -14.56
CA ASP A 114 14.41 -1.90 -14.47
C ASP A 114 15.16 -1.30 -15.67
N PRO A 115 14.53 -1.20 -16.86
CA PRO A 115 15.18 -0.60 -18.03
C PRO A 115 15.33 0.90 -17.86
N SER A 116 16.51 1.43 -18.17
CA SER A 116 16.73 2.88 -18.25
C SER A 116 16.05 3.48 -19.49
N LEU A 117 15.70 4.76 -19.40
CA LEU A 117 15.20 5.54 -20.54
C LEU A 117 16.36 5.76 -21.53
N THR A 118 16.50 4.87 -22.50
CA THR A 118 17.47 5.01 -23.59
C THR A 118 16.94 6.00 -24.64
N PRO A 119 17.80 6.64 -25.45
CA PRO A 119 17.35 7.57 -26.49
C PRO A 119 16.36 6.95 -27.49
N ASP A 120 16.52 5.66 -27.79
CA ASP A 120 15.58 4.91 -28.65
C ASP A 120 14.22 4.68 -27.97
N LEU A 121 14.21 4.39 -26.66
CA LEU A 121 12.97 4.24 -25.89
C LEU A 121 12.25 5.59 -25.74
N GLU A 122 12.99 6.66 -25.51
CA GLU A 122 12.47 8.02 -25.43
C GLU A 122 11.77 8.41 -26.73
N GLN A 123 12.44 8.24 -27.89
CA GLN A 123 11.86 8.55 -29.19
C GLN A 123 10.59 7.75 -29.49
N LYS A 124 10.54 6.47 -29.07
CA LYS A 124 9.35 5.63 -29.21
C LYS A 124 8.21 6.12 -28.33
N LEU A 125 8.49 6.53 -27.10
CA LEU A 125 7.50 7.08 -26.18
C LEU A 125 6.94 8.41 -26.69
N GLU A 126 7.78 9.30 -27.22
CA GLU A 126 7.35 10.55 -27.86
C GLU A 126 6.44 10.30 -29.05
N THR A 127 6.73 9.27 -29.85
CA THR A 127 5.87 8.88 -30.98
C THR A 127 4.50 8.39 -30.54
N VAL A 128 4.41 7.69 -29.40
CA VAL A 128 3.16 7.08 -28.89
C VAL A 128 2.31 8.08 -28.12
N PHE A 129 2.92 8.87 -27.24
CA PHE A 129 2.21 9.79 -26.35
C PHE A 129 2.11 11.22 -26.90
N GLY A 130 2.90 11.54 -27.93
CA GLY A 130 3.05 12.89 -28.46
C GLY A 130 4.04 13.71 -27.63
N SER A 131 4.72 14.65 -28.28
CA SER A 131 5.49 15.68 -27.59
C SER A 131 4.51 16.74 -27.05
N PRO A 132 4.70 17.28 -25.84
CA PRO A 132 3.87 18.39 -25.37
C PRO A 132 4.05 19.57 -26.34
N THR A 133 3.00 19.91 -27.06
CA THR A 133 2.96 21.11 -27.90
C THR A 133 3.22 22.31 -26.98
N THR A 134 4.35 22.97 -27.18
CA THR A 134 4.73 24.18 -26.45
C THR A 134 3.79 25.32 -26.79
#